data_AF-A0A6M1LWT7-F1
#
_entry.id   AF-A0A6M1LWT7-F1
#
_cell.length_a   1.000
_cell.length_b   1.000
_cell.length_c   1.000
_cell.angle_alpha   90.00
_cell.angle_beta   90.00
_cell.angle_gamma   90.00
#
_symmetry.space_group_name_H-M   'P 1'
#
loop_
_entity.id
_entity.type
_entity.pdbx_description
1 polymer ?
#
loop_
_entity_poly.entity_id
_entity_poly.type
_entity_poly.pdbx_seq_one_letter_code
_entity_poly.pdbx_strand_id
1 'polypeptide(L)' 'WFFDCHFPGDPVMPGCLGLDAMWQLVGFYLGWLGHPGRGRALGCGEVKFSGQILPEAEKVTYRINIKRIITRRLIL' A
#
# COMPACT_ATOMS: atom_id res chain seq x y z
N TRP A 1 -0.46 6.83 -16.92
CA TRP A 1 -0.86 7.95 -16.06
C TRP A 1 0.26 8.37 -15.13
N PHE A 2 0.67 7.56 -14.14
CA PHE A 2 1.70 8.00 -13.20
C PHE A 2 3.08 8.11 -13.86
N PHE A 3 3.42 7.26 -14.83
CA PHE A 3 4.67 7.39 -15.58
C PHE A 3 4.75 8.67 -16.43
N ASP A 4 3.60 9.15 -16.90
CA ASP A 4 3.53 10.35 -17.76
C ASP A 4 3.86 11.63 -16.99
N CYS A 5 3.72 11.61 -15.66
CA CYS A 5 3.94 12.75 -14.78
C CYS A 5 5.03 12.56 -13.72
N HIS A 6 5.66 11.38 -13.64
CA HIS A 6 6.63 11.06 -12.59
C HIS A 6 7.79 10.20 -13.14
N PHE A 7 8.87 10.80 -13.65
CA PHE A 7 9.05 12.22 -14.00
C PHE A 7 9.10 12.35 -15.53
N PRO A 8 8.79 13.53 -16.09
CA PRO A 8 8.99 13.75 -17.53
C PRO A 8 10.46 13.49 -17.92
N GLY A 9 10.68 12.49 -18.79
CA GLY A 9 12.01 12.07 -19.25
C GLY A 9 12.73 11.05 -18.36
N ASP A 10 12.18 10.71 -17.19
CA ASP A 10 12.71 9.68 -16.27
C ASP A 10 11.55 8.95 -15.58
N PRO A 11 10.81 8.09 -16.33
CA PRO A 11 9.56 7.52 -15.85
C PRO A 11 9.80 6.43 -14.80
N VAL A 12 9.22 6.61 -13.62
CA VAL A 12 9.30 5.66 -12.51
C VAL A 12 8.00 5.66 -11.72
N MET A 13 7.50 4.48 -11.34
CA MET A 13 6.30 4.42 -10.49
C MET A 13 6.57 5.12 -9.15
N PRO A 14 5.71 6.06 -8.71
CA PRO A 14 5.84 6.66 -7.39
C PRO A 14 5.84 5.61 -6.29
N GLY A 15 6.91 5.54 -5.49
CA GLY A 15 7.03 4.57 -4.40
C GLY A 15 5.89 4.64 -3.38
N CYS A 16 5.30 5.83 -3.20
CA CYS A 16 4.15 6.04 -2.33
C CYS A 16 2.89 5.28 -2.78
N LEU A 17 2.67 5.09 -4.08
CA LEU A 17 1.54 4.30 -4.59
C LEU A 17 1.73 2.80 -4.30
N GLY A 18 2.98 2.32 -4.37
CA GLY A 18 3.32 0.96 -3.96
C GLY A 18 3.10 0.74 -2.45
N LEU A 19 3.46 1.74 -1.63
CA LEU A 19 3.18 1.73 -0.19
C LEU A 19 1.68 1.76 0.10
N ASP A 20 0.92 2.60 -0.60
CA ASP A 20 -0.52 2.72 -0.41
C ASP A 20 -1.27 1.43 -0.80
N ALA A 21 -0.86 0.74 -1.86
CA ALA A 21 -1.41 -0.56 -2.21
C ALA A 21 -1.30 -1.57 -1.04
N MET A 22 -0.23 -1.53 -0.26
CA MET A 22 -0.12 -2.38 0.93
C MET A 22 -1.13 -1.98 2.02
N TRP A 23 -1.35 -0.68 2.26
CA TRP A 23 -2.39 -0.22 3.19
C TRP A 23 -3.80 -0.55 2.71
N GLN A 24 -4.07 -0.43 1.41
CA GLN A 24 -5.34 -0.83 0.81
C GLN A 24 -5.61 -2.32 1.02
N LEU A 25 -4.62 -3.19 0.82
CA LEU A 25 -4.74 -4.64 1.06
C LEU A 25 -4.99 -4.96 2.54
N VAL A 26 -4.34 -4.25 3.47
CA VAL A 26 -4.61 -4.39 4.91
C VAL A 26 -6.04 -3.96 5.23
N GLY A 27 -6.51 -2.82 4.70
CA GLY A 27 -7.88 -2.34 4.88
C GLY A 27 -8.93 -3.28 4.27
N PHE A 28 -8.66 -3.80 3.07
CA PHE A 28 -9.48 -4.81 2.41
C PHE A 28 -9.59 -6.07 3.25
N TYR A 29 -8.47 -6.55 3.80
CA TYR A 29 -8.45 -7.73 4.64
C TYR A 29 -9.32 -7.57 5.90
N LEU A 30 -9.32 -6.39 6.53
CA LEU A 30 -10.22 -6.10 7.66
C LEU A 30 -11.69 -6.14 7.26
N GLY A 31 -12.04 -5.60 6.08
CA GLY A 31 -13.40 -5.69 5.54
C GLY A 31 -13.78 -7.13 5.15
N TRP A 32 -12.84 -7.90 4.60
CA TRP A 32 -13.02 -9.31 4.23
C TRP A 32 -13.32 -10.20 5.44
N LEU A 33 -12.76 -9.87 6.60
CA LEU A 33 -13.10 -10.52 7.88
C LEU A 33 -14.47 -10.13 8.44
N GLY A 34 -15.21 -9.24 7.77
CA GLY A 34 -16.56 -8.81 8.16
C GLY A 34 -16.60 -7.65 9.15
N HIS A 35 -15.50 -6.94 9.37
CA HIS A 35 -15.51 -5.77 10.25
C HIS A 35 -16.17 -4.55 9.57
N PRO A 36 -17.17 -3.91 10.19
CA PRO A 36 -17.79 -2.71 9.63
C PRO A 36 -16.90 -1.48 9.80
N GLY A 37 -17.08 -0.49 8.94
CA GLY A 37 -16.44 0.83 9.05
C GLY A 37 -15.70 1.25 7.78
N ARG A 38 -15.15 2.47 7.81
CA ARG A 38 -14.33 3.02 6.72
C ARG A 38 -12.85 2.98 7.12
N GLY A 39 -12.02 2.34 6.30
CA GLY A 39 -10.59 2.20 6.56
C GLY A 39 -9.85 3.54 6.53
N ARG A 40 -8.86 3.69 7.41
CA ARG A 40 -7.86 4.76 7.39
C ARG A 40 -6.50 4.13 7.69
N ALA A 41 -5.51 4.37 6.83
CA ALA A 41 -4.14 4.01 7.14
C ALA A 41 -3.66 4.84 8.35
N LEU A 42 -3.00 4.19 9.31
CA LEU A 42 -2.46 4.85 10.50
C LEU A 42 -0.95 5.08 10.42
N GLY A 43 -0.30 4.61 9.35
CA GLY A 43 1.13 4.73 9.11
C GLY A 43 1.85 3.39 9.01
N CYS A 44 3.17 3.44 9.12
CA CYS A 44 4.08 2.31 9.07
C CYS A 44 5.30 2.60 9.96
N GLY A 45 6.00 1.56 10.42
CA GLY A 45 7.21 1.73 11.23
C GLY A 45 8.43 2.12 10.39
N GLU A 46 8.83 1.26 9.47
CA GLU A 46 9.96 1.48 8.57
C GLU A 46 9.55 1.15 7.13
N VAL A 47 10.02 1.94 6.17
CA VAL A 47 9.86 1.72 4.73
C VAL A 47 11.22 1.84 4.07
N LYS A 48 11.55 0.88 3.20
CA LYS A 48 12.76 0.90 2.39
C LYS A 48 12.38 0.68 0.93
N PHE A 49 12.86 1.55 0.06
CA PHE A 49 12.81 1.38 -1.39
C PHE A 49 14.22 1.07 -1.87
N SER A 50 14.47 -0.18 -2.27
CA SER A 50 15.79 -0.65 -2.74
C SER A 50 15.86 -0.85 -4.25
N GLY A 51 14.82 -0.44 -4.97
CA GLY A 51 14.67 -0.61 -6.41
C GLY A 51 13.50 0.22 -6.90
N GLN A 52 13.22 0.10 -8.20
CA GLN A 52 12.24 0.92 -8.89
C GLN A 52 11.42 0.09 -9.87
N ILE A 53 10.27 0.64 -10.28
CA ILE A 53 9.39 0.02 -11.28
C ILE A 53 9.39 0.96 -12.49
N LEU A 54 9.86 0.44 -13.61
CA LEU A 54 9.98 1.14 -14.90
C LEU A 54 8.79 0.79 -15.82
N PRO A 55 8.56 1.55 -16.91
CA PRO A 55 7.44 1.33 -17.82
C PRO A 55 7.39 -0.07 -18.45
N GLU A 56 8.53 -0.73 -18.61
CA GLU A 56 8.63 -2.07 -19.22
C GLU A 56 8.29 -3.20 -18.22
N ALA A 57 8.12 -2.88 -16.93
CA ALA A 57 7.79 -3.88 -15.92
C ALA A 57 6.36 -4.42 -16.14
N GLU A 58 6.22 -5.73 -16.23
CA GLU A 58 4.94 -6.37 -16.56
C GLU A 58 4.01 -6.54 -15.34
N LYS A 59 4.57 -6.84 -14.17
CA LYS A 59 3.77 -7.22 -12.99
C LYS A 59 4.43 -6.83 -11.68
N VAL A 60 3.68 -6.10 -10.86
CA VAL A 60 4.00 -5.84 -9.45
C VAL A 60 3.24 -6.86 -8.59
N THR A 61 3.92 -7.45 -7.60
CA THR A 61 3.29 -8.41 -6.67
C THR A 61 3.44 -7.90 -5.24
N TYR A 62 2.32 -7.74 -4.55
CA TYR A 62 2.29 -7.39 -3.12
C TYR A 62 2.13 -8.66 -2.28
N ARG A 63 2.97 -8.78 -1.25
CA ARG A 63 2.89 -9.89 -0.28
C ARG A 63 2.70 -9.29 1.12
N ILE A 64 1.55 -9.56 1.73
CA ILE A 64 1.18 -9.01 3.03
C ILE A 64 1.17 -10.14 4.07
N ASN A 65 1.93 -9.95 5.15
CA ASN A 65 1.92 -10.84 6.31
C ASN A 65 1.19 -10.13 7.46
N ILE A 66 0.00 -10.61 7.81
CA ILE A 66 -0.79 -10.02 8.91
C ILE A 66 -0.17 -10.42 10.25
N LYS A 67 0.48 -9.46 10.93
CA LYS A 67 1.15 -9.71 12.22
C LYS A 67 0.17 -9.84 13.38
N ARG A 68 -0.85 -8.96 13.45
CA ARG A 68 -1.83 -8.91 14.53
C ARG A 68 -3.07 -8.15 14.09
N ILE A 69 -4.24 -8.61 14.53
CA ILE A 69 -5.53 -7.94 14.37
C ILE A 69 -6.02 -7.55 15.77
N ILE A 70 -6.57 -6.35 15.94
CA ILE A 70 -7.08 -5.86 17.21
C ILE A 70 -8.55 -5.49 17.02
N THR A 71 -9.46 -6.28 17.61
CA THR A 71 -10.92 -6.12 17.49
C THR A 71 -11.54 -5.62 18.79
N ARG A 72 -10.97 -4.56 19.36
CA ARG A 72 -11.48 -3.91 20.57
C ARG A 72 -11.91 -2.49 20.27
N ARG A 73 -12.80 -1.95 21.10
CA ARG A 73 -13.22 -0.55 21.01
C ARG A 73 -11.98 0.34 21.12
N LEU A 74 -11.72 1.17 20.11
CA LEU A 74 -10.73 2.24 20.21
C LEU A 74 -11.32 3.33 21.12
N ILE A 75 -10.60 3.62 22.19
CA ILE A 75 -10.82 4.82 23.00
C ILE A 75 -9.66 5.73 22.60
N LEU A 76 -9.95 6.79 21.85
CA LEU A 76 -9.00 7.83 21.46
C LEU A 76 -8.98 8.92 22.53
#